data_AF-A0A0F8WFV2-F1
#
_entry.id   AF-A0A0F8WFV2-F1
#
_cell.length_a   1.000
_cell.length_b   1.000
_cell.length_c   1.000
_cell.angle_alpha   90.00
_cell.angle_beta   90.00
_cell.angle_gamma   90.00
#
_symmetry.space_group_name_H-M   'P 1'
#
loop_
_entity.id
_entity.type
_entity.pdbx_description
1 polymer ?
#
loop_
_entity_poly.entity_id
_entity_poly.type
_entity_poly.pdbx_seq_one_letter_code
_entity_poly.pdbx_strand_id
1 'polypeptide(L)'
;IAGFLNADGGTLLIGVSDTGDIKGLARDLSVLGRNADNDKFELKIRNCISGQNSRFRPAAAGHVGITFEELSEGTVCRVDVQPLPRTEILHFDNGVYVCDGNQTLKLEGPDLTDWTRRR
;
A
#
# COMPACT_ATOMS: atom_id res chain seq x y z
N ILE A 1 -0.64 -1.16 2.23
CA ILE A 1 -0.34 0.28 2.39
C ILE A 1 -0.91 0.83 3.70
N ALA A 2 -2.25 0.84 3.91
CA ALA A 2 -2.85 1.38 5.14
C ALA A 2 -2.28 0.75 6.43
N GLY A 3 -2.15 -0.59 6.45
CA GLY A 3 -1.52 -1.29 7.58
C GLY A 3 -0.09 -0.86 7.86
N PHE A 4 0.73 -0.63 6.82
CA PHE A 4 2.11 -0.15 6.96
C PHE A 4 2.19 1.29 7.49
N LEU A 5 1.30 2.18 7.03
CA LEU A 5 1.24 3.57 7.49
C LEU A 5 0.94 3.66 8.99
N ASN A 6 0.15 2.72 9.53
CA ASN A 6 -0.13 2.61 10.95
C ASN A 6 0.86 1.71 11.72
N ALA A 7 1.82 1.06 11.08
CA ALA A 7 2.80 0.20 11.75
C ALA A 7 4.19 0.83 11.66
N ASP A 8 5.23 0.02 11.47
CA ASP A 8 6.63 0.48 11.33
C ASP A 8 7.00 0.82 9.88
N GLY A 9 6.02 1.00 9.00
CA GLY A 9 6.24 1.07 7.55
C GLY A 9 6.51 -0.30 6.94
N GLY A 10 7.08 -0.32 5.74
CA GLY A 10 7.48 -1.55 5.07
C GLY A 10 7.51 -1.42 3.55
N THR A 11 7.80 -2.53 2.88
CA THR A 11 7.84 -2.61 1.43
C THR A 11 6.81 -3.61 0.93
N LEU A 12 5.98 -3.19 -0.01
CA LEU A 12 5.07 -4.05 -0.76
C LEU A 12 5.65 -4.29 -2.16
N LEU A 13 5.76 -5.55 -2.56
CA LEU A 13 6.13 -5.93 -3.91
C LEU A 13 4.89 -6.43 -4.66
N ILE A 14 4.62 -5.81 -5.81
CA ILE A 14 3.52 -6.17 -6.72
C ILE A 14 4.12 -6.79 -7.97
N GLY A 15 3.55 -7.92 -8.41
CA GLY A 15 4.13 -8.74 -9.48
C GLY A 15 5.07 -9.84 -8.96
N VAL A 16 4.99 -10.16 -7.67
CA VAL A 16 5.73 -11.26 -7.01
C VAL A 16 4.71 -12.19 -6.32
N SER A 17 4.90 -13.51 -6.38
CA SER A 17 4.06 -14.47 -5.63
C SER A 17 4.50 -14.61 -4.18
N ASP A 18 3.67 -15.24 -3.34
CA ASP A 18 3.99 -15.54 -1.94
C ASP A 18 5.24 -16.43 -1.78
N THR A 19 5.59 -17.18 -2.84
CA THR A 19 6.81 -18.01 -2.91
C THR A 19 8.06 -17.23 -3.34
N GLY A 20 7.92 -15.96 -3.71
CA GLY A 20 9.01 -15.11 -4.20
C GLY A 20 9.24 -15.15 -5.71
N ASP A 21 8.42 -15.88 -6.48
CA ASP A 21 8.58 -15.90 -7.94
C ASP A 21 8.11 -14.58 -8.56
N ILE A 22 8.88 -14.06 -9.51
CA ILE A 22 8.48 -12.92 -10.32
C ILE A 22 7.38 -13.37 -11.29
N LYS A 23 6.21 -12.75 -11.18
CA LYS A 23 5.07 -12.95 -12.10
C LYS A 23 4.91 -11.79 -13.09
N GLY A 24 5.53 -10.64 -12.79
CA GLY A 24 5.44 -9.42 -13.59
C GLY A 24 4.10 -8.70 -13.46
N LEU A 25 4.02 -7.49 -14.03
CA LEU A 25 2.81 -6.66 -14.03
C LEU A 25 1.96 -6.78 -15.31
N ALA A 26 2.27 -7.70 -16.23
CA ALA A 26 1.60 -7.76 -17.53
C ALA A 26 0.07 -7.89 -17.43
N ARG A 27 -0.41 -8.70 -16.47
CA ARG A 27 -1.86 -8.83 -16.20
C ARG A 27 -2.43 -7.56 -15.57
N ASP A 28 -1.74 -6.96 -14.63
CA ASP A 28 -2.14 -5.73 -13.95
C ASP A 28 -2.22 -4.53 -14.92
N LEU A 29 -1.29 -4.43 -15.86
CA LEU A 29 -1.33 -3.41 -16.92
C LEU A 29 -2.50 -3.65 -17.88
N SER A 30 -2.80 -4.90 -18.23
CA SER A 30 -3.88 -5.23 -19.17
C SER A 30 -5.26 -4.74 -18.70
N VAL A 31 -5.50 -4.69 -17.39
CA VAL A 31 -6.77 -4.21 -16.83
C VAL A 31 -6.88 -2.68 -16.79
N LEU A 32 -5.77 -1.95 -16.96
CA LEU A 32 -5.75 -0.49 -17.05
C LEU A 32 -6.08 0.05 -18.45
N GLY A 33 -6.25 -0.84 -19.43
CA GLY A 33 -6.65 -0.50 -20.79
C GLY A 33 -5.49 -0.52 -21.79
N ARG A 34 -5.75 -0.03 -23.01
CA ARG A 34 -4.76 -0.05 -24.10
C ARG A 34 -3.57 0.87 -23.78
N ASN A 35 -2.38 0.40 -24.14
CA ASN A 35 -1.10 1.10 -23.94
C ASN A 35 -0.89 1.50 -22.48
N ALA A 36 -1.29 0.63 -21.55
CA ALA A 36 -0.96 0.78 -20.14
C ALA A 36 0.52 0.42 -19.91
N ASP A 37 1.21 1.29 -19.18
CA ASP A 37 2.62 1.23 -18.84
C ASP A 37 2.82 1.49 -17.35
N ASN A 38 4.08 1.48 -16.91
CA ASN A 38 4.45 1.72 -15.52
C ASN A 38 3.94 3.08 -15.01
N ASP A 39 4.00 4.12 -15.84
CA ASP A 39 3.51 5.46 -15.49
C ASP A 39 2.01 5.47 -15.19
N LYS A 40 1.20 4.82 -16.04
CA LYS A 40 -0.25 4.68 -15.78
C LYS A 40 -0.53 3.82 -14.56
N PHE A 41 0.27 2.79 -14.31
CA PHE A 41 0.15 1.96 -13.10
C PHE A 41 0.43 2.79 -11.84
N GLU A 42 1.53 3.54 -11.82
CA GLU A 42 1.87 4.45 -10.73
C GLU A 42 0.77 5.49 -10.50
N LEU A 43 0.31 6.14 -11.56
CA LEU A 43 -0.77 7.12 -11.49
C LEU A 43 -2.03 6.51 -10.88
N LYS A 44 -2.35 5.25 -11.21
CA LYS A 44 -3.50 4.55 -10.63
C LYS A 44 -3.33 4.35 -9.13
N ILE A 45 -2.17 3.89 -8.67
CA ILE A 45 -1.87 3.72 -7.24
C ILE A 45 -1.92 5.06 -6.51
N ARG A 46 -1.29 6.10 -7.06
CA ARG A 46 -1.33 7.46 -6.49
C ARG A 46 -2.75 7.99 -6.38
N ASN A 47 -3.58 7.80 -7.41
CA ASN A 47 -4.99 8.18 -7.37
C ASN A 47 -5.79 7.40 -6.31
N CYS A 48 -5.46 6.14 -6.04
CA CYS A 48 -6.07 5.39 -4.94
C CYS A 48 -5.69 5.95 -3.56
N ILE A 49 -4.48 6.48 -3.40
CA ILE A 49 -3.96 7.00 -2.13
C ILE A 49 -4.39 8.46 -1.90
N SER A 50 -4.37 9.30 -2.94
CA SER A 50 -4.54 10.76 -2.79
C SER A 50 -5.42 11.41 -3.86
N GLY A 51 -6.09 10.63 -4.70
CA GLY A 51 -7.08 11.17 -5.63
C GLY A 51 -8.32 11.71 -4.90
N GLN A 52 -9.19 12.39 -5.64
CA GLN A 52 -10.43 12.99 -5.11
C GLN A 52 -11.32 11.97 -4.38
N ASN A 53 -11.34 10.73 -4.87
CA ASN A 53 -12.10 9.62 -4.29
C ASN A 53 -11.26 8.74 -3.35
N SER A 54 -10.10 9.23 -2.89
CA SER A 54 -9.27 8.49 -1.95
C SER A 54 -10.03 8.22 -0.65
N ARG A 55 -9.90 6.99 -0.17
CA ARG A 55 -10.47 6.50 1.10
C ARG A 55 -9.48 6.62 2.26
N PHE A 56 -8.28 7.16 2.03
CA PHE A 56 -7.25 7.37 3.04
C PHE A 56 -7.48 8.70 3.77
N ARG A 57 -7.55 8.68 5.10
CA ARG A 57 -7.61 9.88 5.94
C ARG A 57 -6.71 9.67 7.16
N PRO A 58 -5.74 10.55 7.46
CA PRO A 58 -5.37 11.76 6.72
C PRO A 58 -4.67 11.44 5.38
N ALA A 59 -4.31 12.49 4.62
CA ALA A 59 -3.58 12.33 3.37
C ALA A 59 -2.16 11.79 3.65
N ALA A 60 -1.81 10.68 3.00
CA ALA A 60 -0.56 9.96 3.29
C ALA A 60 0.35 9.80 2.05
N ALA A 61 0.11 10.56 0.99
CA ALA A 61 0.83 10.40 -0.28
C ALA A 61 2.35 10.61 -0.14
N GLY A 62 2.76 11.55 0.72
CA GLY A 62 4.18 11.84 0.99
C GLY A 62 4.93 10.72 1.71
N HIS A 63 4.21 9.73 2.26
CA HIS A 63 4.80 8.58 2.94
C HIS A 63 4.92 7.35 2.03
N VAL A 64 4.58 7.48 0.75
CA VAL A 64 4.56 6.35 -0.19
C VAL A 64 5.45 6.64 -1.39
N GLY A 65 6.55 5.89 -1.49
CA GLY A 65 7.42 5.81 -2.65
C GLY A 65 7.00 4.65 -3.55
N ILE A 66 7.05 4.87 -4.87
CA ILE A 66 6.74 3.85 -5.88
C ILE A 66 7.91 3.82 -6.85
N THR A 67 8.45 2.62 -7.10
CA THR A 67 9.52 2.38 -8.07
C THR A 67 9.22 1.12 -8.87
N PHE A 68 9.84 0.99 -10.04
CA PHE A 68 9.68 -0.17 -10.91
C PHE A 68 11.05 -0.78 -11.17
N GLU A 69 11.15 -2.07 -10.93
CA GLU A 69 12.34 -2.86 -11.23
C GLU A 69 12.06 -3.72 -12.45
N GLU A 70 12.81 -3.50 -13.53
CA GLU A 70 12.72 -4.31 -14.74
C GLU A 70 13.68 -5.49 -14.64
N LEU A 71 13.12 -6.69 -14.56
CA LEU A 71 13.86 -7.94 -14.49
C LEU A 71 13.62 -8.77 -15.75
N SER A 72 14.47 -9.76 -16.01
CA SER A 72 14.34 -10.66 -17.17
C SER A 72 12.98 -11.38 -17.23
N GLU A 73 12.41 -11.68 -16.06
CA GLU A 73 11.17 -12.41 -15.86
C GLU A 73 9.94 -11.50 -15.89
N GLY A 74 10.13 -10.17 -15.83
CA GLY A 74 9.08 -9.16 -15.87
C GLY A 74 9.34 -7.99 -14.94
N THR A 75 8.46 -6.99 -15.00
CA THR A 75 8.52 -5.79 -14.15
C THR A 75 7.90 -6.06 -12.78
N VAL A 76 8.56 -5.62 -11.71
CA VAL A 76 8.04 -5.61 -10.34
C VAL A 76 7.79 -4.17 -9.92
N CYS A 77 6.62 -3.89 -9.35
CA CYS A 77 6.34 -2.60 -8.72
C CYS A 77 6.65 -2.69 -7.23
N ARG A 78 7.59 -1.87 -6.78
CA ARG A 78 7.99 -1.75 -5.38
C ARG A 78 7.34 -0.52 -4.79
N VAL A 79 6.58 -0.72 -3.71
CA VAL A 79 5.93 0.35 -2.96
C VAL A 79 6.53 0.41 -1.56
N ASP A 80 7.36 1.41 -1.32
CA ASP A 80 7.94 1.67 -0.01
C ASP A 80 7.04 2.62 0.78
N VAL A 81 6.68 2.21 1.98
CA VAL A 81 5.76 2.94 2.86
C VAL A 81 6.50 3.32 4.13
N GLN A 82 6.64 4.62 4.37
CA GLN A 82 7.12 5.15 5.63
C GLN A 82 5.95 5.24 6.63
N PRO A 83 6.18 4.93 7.92
CA PRO A 83 5.11 5.07 8.91
C PRO A 83 4.67 6.53 9.04
N LEU A 84 3.40 6.73 9.40
CA LEU A 84 2.93 8.03 9.86
C LEU A 84 3.47 8.32 11.28
N PRO A 85 3.49 9.60 11.70
CA PRO A 85 3.74 9.94 13.10
C PRO A 85 2.81 9.14 14.03
N ARG A 86 3.32 8.74 15.20
CA ARG A 86 2.52 7.98 16.20
C ARG A 86 1.27 8.75 16.66
N THR A 87 1.31 10.08 16.61
CA THR A 87 0.18 10.97 16.90
C THR A 87 -0.94 10.93 15.85
N GLU A 88 -0.69 10.35 14.68
CA GLU A 88 -1.68 10.22 13.61
C GLU A 88 -2.12 8.76 13.47
N ILE A 89 -3.43 8.59 13.23
CA ILE A 89 -4.05 7.31 12.92
C ILE A 89 -4.61 7.41 11.51
N LEU A 90 -4.14 6.54 10.63
CA LEU A 90 -4.70 6.40 9.30
C LEU A 90 -5.97 5.56 9.35
N HIS A 91 -7.04 6.14 8.84
CA HIS A 91 -8.25 5.46 8.44
C HIS A 91 -8.22 5.17 6.94
N PHE A 92 -8.51 3.92 6.58
CA PHE A 92 -8.83 3.52 5.22
C PHE A 92 -10.28 3.06 5.21
N ASP A 93 -11.13 3.71 4.42
CA ASP A 93 -12.57 3.35 4.38
C ASP A 93 -13.23 3.35 5.77
N ASN A 94 -12.93 4.37 6.58
CA ASN A 94 -13.37 4.51 7.97
C ASN A 94 -12.89 3.41 8.95
N GLY A 95 -12.11 2.42 8.48
CA GLY A 95 -11.48 1.41 9.32
C GLY A 95 -10.03 1.74 9.64
N VAL A 96 -9.55 1.24 10.78
CA VAL A 96 -8.14 1.30 11.15
C VAL A 96 -7.52 -0.06 10.87
N TYR A 97 -6.43 -0.07 10.11
CA TYR A 97 -5.73 -1.29 9.72
C TYR A 97 -4.28 -1.21 10.15
N VAL A 98 -3.72 -2.31 10.64
CA VAL A 98 -2.32 -2.41 11.08
C VAL A 98 -1.71 -3.68 10.49
N CYS A 99 -0.50 -3.58 9.95
CA CYS A 99 0.27 -4.77 9.60
C CYS A 99 0.88 -5.37 10.88
N ASP A 100 0.59 -6.64 11.13
CA ASP A 100 1.18 -7.44 12.20
C ASP A 100 1.87 -8.64 11.56
N GLY A 101 3.19 -8.58 11.43
CA GLY A 101 3.95 -9.58 10.67
C GLY A 101 3.51 -9.66 9.21
N ASN A 102 3.04 -10.84 8.79
CA ASN A 102 2.61 -11.11 7.41
C ASN A 102 1.10 -10.89 7.18
N GLN A 103 0.36 -10.42 8.18
CA GLN A 103 -1.09 -10.20 8.09
C GLN A 103 -1.43 -8.72 8.27
N THR A 104 -2.53 -8.31 7.64
CA THR A 104 -3.16 -7.00 7.89
C THR A 104 -4.39 -7.22 8.75
N LEU A 105 -4.42 -6.62 9.94
CA LEU A 105 -5.52 -6.69 10.88
C LEU A 105 -6.37 -5.43 10.80
N LYS A 106 -7.69 -5.57 10.76
CA LYS A 106 -8.62 -4.47 10.99
C LYS A 106 -8.88 -4.38 12.49
N LEU A 107 -8.55 -3.24 13.10
CA LEU A 107 -8.75 -3.02 14.52
C LEU A 107 -10.14 -2.46 14.79
N GLU A 108 -10.86 -3.07 15.73
CA GLU A 108 -12.20 -2.67 16.14
C GLU A 108 -12.37 -2.85 17.66
N GLY A 109 -13.37 -2.17 18.24
CA GLY A 109 -13.76 -2.37 19.65
C GLY A 109 -12.62 -2.19 20.66
N PRO A 110 -12.47 -3.11 21.63
CA PRO A 110 -11.40 -3.05 22.64
C PRO A 110 -9.99 -3.05 22.04
N ASP A 111 -9.74 -3.82 20.99
CA ASP A 111 -8.40 -3.94 20.38
C ASP A 111 -7.94 -2.61 19.78
N LEU A 112 -8.84 -1.88 19.11
CA LEU A 112 -8.55 -0.52 18.62
C LEU A 112 -8.25 0.43 19.78
N THR A 113 -9.02 0.36 20.86
CA THR A 113 -8.84 1.22 22.04
C THR A 113 -7.49 0.97 22.71
N ASP A 114 -7.16 -0.29 22.94
CA ASP A 114 -5.91 -0.70 23.58
C ASP A 114 -4.70 -0.38 22.71
N TRP A 115 -4.79 -0.66 21.40
CA TRP A 115 -3.74 -0.30 20.45
C TRP A 115 -3.49 1.21 20.44
N THR A 116 -4.54 2.03 20.43
CA THR A 116 -4.42 3.49 20.41
C THR A 116 -3.71 4.03 21.65
N ARG A 117 -3.91 3.40 22.82
CA ARG A 117 -3.24 3.80 24.08
C ARG A 117 -1.77 3.40 24.16
N ARG A 118 -1.38 2.33 23.48
CA ARG A 118 -0.02 1.77 23.52
C ARG A 118 0.89 2.26 22.39
N ARG A 119 0.31 2.92 21.40
CA ARG A 119 0.99 3.46 20.22
C ARG A 119 1.98 4.55 20.58
#